data_AF-A0A955QM27-F1
#
_entry.id   AF-A0A955QM27-F1
#
_cell.length_a   1.000
_cell.length_b   1.000
_cell.length_c   1.000
_cell.angle_alpha   90.00
_cell.angle_beta   90.00
_cell.angle_gamma   90.00
#
_symmetry.space_group_name_H-M   'P 1'
#
loop_
_entity.id
_entity.type
_entity.pdbx_description
1 polymer ?
#
loop_
_entity_poly.entity_id
_entity_poly.type
_entity_poly.pdbx_seq_one_letter_code
_entity_poly.pdbx_strand_id
1 'polypeptide(L)'
;MSEINVLDEIEVVDLEEYACSDKPIPKHVKYYLIRVDDEKLRVRSPITANEILIASDLDPCEYRLEQKFKGGKTVELEPDQPVDLREPGIEHFISVPTKAISIIVNGREKTVEEKKLSFTDLINLAFENPPTGEFICFTITYRNGPKKNPEGTMVEGDRVKIKCGMVFNVTATDKS
;
A
#
# COMPACT_ATOMS: atom_id res chain seq x y z
N MET A 1 42.27 24.73 -3.92
CA MET A 1 41.61 23.51 -4.45
C MET A 1 41.21 22.70 -3.23
N SER A 2 39.96 22.50 -2.86
CA SER A 2 38.64 22.76 -3.42
C SER A 2 37.74 22.99 -2.21
N GLU A 3 37.02 24.12 -2.16
CA GLU A 3 35.96 24.30 -1.17
C GLU A 3 34.92 23.20 -1.38
N ILE A 4 34.82 22.30 -0.40
CA ILE A 4 33.70 21.37 -0.33
C ILE A 4 32.50 22.25 0.00
N ASN A 5 31.67 22.50 -1.01
CA ASN A 5 30.39 23.16 -0.86
C ASN A 5 29.48 22.20 -0.06
N VAL A 6 29.57 22.29 1.27
CA VAL A 6 28.62 21.63 2.17
C VAL A 6 27.30 22.38 1.96
N LEU A 7 26.45 21.85 1.08
CA LEU A 7 25.06 22.28 1.01
C LEU A 7 24.50 22.09 2.42
N ASP A 8 24.13 23.18 3.10
CA ASP A 8 23.49 23.15 4.41
C ASP A 8 22.26 22.24 4.33
N GLU A 9 22.40 21.01 4.82
CA GLU A 9 21.32 20.05 4.88
C GLU A 9 20.34 20.54 5.95
N ILE A 10 19.12 20.89 5.54
CA ILE A 10 18.09 21.31 6.49
C ILE A 10 17.63 20.07 7.24
N GLU A 11 17.75 20.11 8.57
CA GLU A 11 17.49 18.95 9.39
C GLU A 11 16.02 18.54 9.34
N VAL A 12 15.10 19.50 9.47
CA VAL A 12 13.65 19.25 9.52
C VAL A 12 12.89 20.36 8.79
N VAL A 13 11.89 19.99 7.99
CA VAL A 13 10.93 20.91 7.36
C VAL A 13 9.52 20.50 7.74
N ASP A 14 8.71 21.42 8.26
CA ASP A 14 7.28 21.22 8.51
C ASP A 14 6.47 21.57 7.26
N LEU A 15 5.82 20.59 6.64
CA LEU A 15 5.11 20.81 5.37
C LEU A 15 3.92 21.76 5.52
N GLU A 16 3.23 21.71 6.65
CA GLU A 16 2.04 22.53 6.88
C GLU A 16 2.40 24.02 6.96
N GLU A 17 3.50 24.35 7.67
CA GLU A 17 4.01 25.72 7.74
C GLU A 17 4.41 26.25 6.37
N TYR A 18 5.05 25.41 5.56
CA TYR A 18 5.49 25.79 4.21
C TYR A 18 4.30 25.99 3.27
N ALA A 19 3.27 25.14 3.33
CA ALA A 19 2.06 25.26 2.52
C ALA A 19 1.29 26.56 2.80
N CYS A 20 1.26 27.02 4.06
CA CYS A 20 0.69 28.31 4.40
C CYS A 20 1.51 29.50 3.87
N SER A 21 2.84 29.36 3.76
CA SER A 21 3.75 30.48 3.50
C SER A 21 4.01 30.82 2.01
N ASP A 22 3.49 30.02 1.07
CA ASP A 22 3.75 30.11 -0.39
C ASP A 22 5.24 30.10 -0.79
N LYS A 23 6.13 29.67 0.12
CA LYS A 23 7.57 29.52 -0.14
C LYS A 23 7.86 28.16 -0.79
N PRO A 24 8.86 28.07 -1.70
CA PRO A 24 9.28 26.78 -2.23
C PRO A 24 9.90 25.92 -1.12
N ILE A 25 9.51 24.64 -1.10
CA ILE A 25 10.09 23.67 -0.17
C ILE A 25 11.58 23.47 -0.52
N PRO A 26 12.49 23.49 0.47
CA PRO A 26 13.91 23.30 0.23
C PRO A 26 14.24 21.93 -0.39
N LYS A 27 15.33 21.88 -1.17
CA LYS A 27 15.72 20.65 -1.90
C LYS A 27 16.49 19.64 -1.07
N HIS A 28 17.27 20.09 -0.07
CA HIS A 28 18.15 19.26 0.76
C HIS A 28 17.59 19.19 2.17
N VAL A 29 16.61 18.32 2.36
CA VAL A 29 15.89 18.14 3.62
C VAL A 29 16.11 16.73 4.13
N LYS A 30 16.58 16.61 5.36
CA LYS A 30 16.85 15.31 5.99
C LYS A 30 15.57 14.63 6.49
N TYR A 31 14.62 15.42 7.01
CA TYR A 31 13.34 14.96 7.50
C TYR A 31 12.21 15.94 7.22
N TYR A 32 11.02 15.40 7.00
CA TYR A 32 9.78 16.18 6.89
C TYR A 32 8.92 15.92 8.12
N LEU A 33 8.33 16.98 8.67
CA LEU A 33 7.18 16.86 9.57
C LEU A 33 5.92 16.94 8.72
N ILE A 34 5.16 15.86 8.71
CA ILE A 34 3.87 15.77 8.03
C ILE A 34 2.78 15.63 9.08
N ARG A 35 1.62 16.25 8.87
CA ARG A 35 0.45 15.99 9.68
C ARG A 35 -0.39 14.88 9.05
N VAL A 36 -0.73 13.86 9.83
CA VAL A 36 -1.69 12.81 9.47
C VAL A 36 -2.79 12.85 10.51
N ASP A 37 -4.02 13.08 10.05
CA ASP A 37 -5.16 13.39 10.92
C ASP A 37 -4.81 14.57 11.87
N ASP A 38 -4.69 14.33 13.17
CA ASP A 38 -4.37 15.34 14.18
C ASP A 38 -2.93 15.27 14.71
N GLU A 39 -2.10 14.33 14.19
CA GLU A 39 -0.75 14.08 14.69
C GLU A 39 0.34 14.46 13.70
N LYS A 40 1.49 14.95 14.19
CA LYS A 40 2.67 15.24 13.37
C LYS A 40 3.69 14.12 13.47
N LEU A 41 4.12 13.63 12.31
CA LEU A 41 5.09 12.56 12.15
C LEU A 41 6.35 13.06 11.45
N ARG A 42 7.50 12.58 11.94
CA ARG A 42 8.80 12.83 11.32
C ARG A 42 9.14 11.70 10.36
N VAL A 43 9.15 12.00 9.06
CA VAL A 43 9.39 11.03 7.99
C VAL A 43 10.59 11.41 7.12
N ARG A 44 11.06 10.46 6.32
CA ARG A 44 12.05 10.68 5.25
C ARG A 44 11.36 10.53 3.90
N SER A 45 11.94 11.12 2.86
CA SER A 45 11.53 10.91 1.47
C SER A 45 12.59 10.05 0.76
N PRO A 46 12.22 9.14 -0.17
CA PRO A 46 10.84 8.81 -0.57
C PRO A 46 10.08 8.07 0.54
N ILE A 47 8.75 8.18 0.50
CA ILE A 47 7.82 7.44 1.37
C ILE A 47 6.53 7.13 0.59
N THR A 48 5.90 5.99 0.86
CA THR A 48 4.61 5.59 0.26
C THR A 48 3.42 5.87 1.18
N ALA A 49 2.20 5.75 0.66
CA ALA A 49 0.98 5.89 1.46
C ALA A 49 0.90 4.84 2.59
N ASN A 50 1.25 3.59 2.29
CA ASN A 50 1.33 2.51 3.28
C ASN A 50 2.33 2.83 4.39
N GLU A 51 3.51 3.33 4.03
CA GLU A 51 4.55 3.66 5.01
C GLU A 51 4.12 4.83 5.91
N ILE A 52 3.39 5.81 5.38
CA ILE A 52 2.79 6.89 6.19
C ILE A 52 1.76 6.32 7.16
N LEU A 53 0.82 5.48 6.71
CA LEU A 53 -0.19 4.85 7.58
C LEU A 53 0.47 4.04 8.70
N ILE A 54 1.47 3.22 8.37
CA ILE A 54 2.22 2.43 9.36
C ILE A 54 2.94 3.35 10.36
N ALA A 55 3.55 4.44 9.89
CA ALA A 55 4.21 5.42 10.76
C ALA A 55 3.22 6.18 11.67
N SER A 56 1.94 6.23 11.31
CA SER A 56 0.83 6.75 12.12
C SER A 56 0.18 5.70 13.04
N ASP A 57 0.78 4.51 13.19
CA ASP A 57 0.18 3.36 13.91
C ASP A 57 -1.20 2.92 13.35
N LEU A 58 -1.46 3.18 12.05
CA LEU A 58 -2.67 2.76 11.35
C LEU A 58 -2.41 1.51 10.49
N ASP A 59 -3.38 0.61 10.44
CA ASP A 59 -3.31 -0.58 9.58
C ASP A 59 -3.71 -0.20 8.13
N PRO A 60 -2.82 -0.34 7.14
CA PRO A 60 -3.16 -0.08 5.74
C PRO A 60 -4.24 -1.03 5.17
N CYS A 61 -4.60 -2.09 5.89
CA CYS A 61 -5.77 -2.90 5.58
C CYS A 61 -7.10 -2.29 6.00
N GLU A 62 -7.09 -1.39 6.97
CA GLU A 62 -8.29 -0.75 7.48
C GLU A 62 -8.44 0.67 6.97
N TYR A 63 -7.35 1.28 6.50
CA TYR A 63 -7.32 2.67 6.05
C TYR A 63 -6.64 2.81 4.70
N ARG A 64 -7.18 3.72 3.88
CA ARG A 64 -6.47 4.34 2.76
C ARG A 64 -6.05 5.75 3.15
N LEU A 65 -5.08 6.30 2.45
CA LEU A 65 -4.56 7.64 2.71
C LEU A 65 -5.05 8.63 1.65
N GLU A 66 -5.55 9.77 2.10
CA GLU A 66 -5.86 10.92 1.25
C GLU A 66 -4.91 12.08 1.55
N GLN A 67 -4.42 12.74 0.51
CA GLN A 67 -3.60 13.94 0.58
C GLN A 67 -4.49 15.19 0.41
N LYS A 68 -4.43 16.11 1.37
CA LYS A 68 -5.16 17.37 1.36
C LYS A 68 -4.25 18.52 0.97
N PHE A 69 -4.73 19.33 0.04
CA PHE A 69 -4.05 20.51 -0.46
C PHE A 69 -4.78 21.80 -0.10
N LYS A 70 -4.02 22.90 -0.08
CA LYS A 70 -4.52 24.27 0.02
C LYS A 70 -5.62 24.50 -1.02
N GLY A 71 -6.76 25.03 -0.57
CA GLY A 71 -7.96 25.21 -1.39
C GLY A 71 -8.91 23.99 -1.42
N GLY A 72 -8.66 22.96 -0.59
CA GLY A 72 -9.59 21.86 -0.35
C GLY A 72 -9.51 20.70 -1.35
N LYS A 73 -8.58 20.75 -2.32
CA LYS A 73 -8.33 19.62 -3.22
C LYS A 73 -7.88 18.43 -2.38
N THR A 74 -8.45 17.26 -2.70
CA THR A 74 -8.16 15.99 -2.05
C THR A 74 -7.79 14.96 -3.10
N VAL A 75 -6.71 14.22 -2.86
CA VAL A 75 -6.24 13.16 -3.76
C VAL A 75 -6.07 11.88 -2.95
N GLU A 76 -6.74 10.81 -3.34
CA GLU A 76 -6.47 9.48 -2.82
C GLU A 76 -5.12 8.98 -3.36
N LEU A 77 -4.32 8.37 -2.49
CA LEU A 77 -3.01 7.83 -2.83
C LEU A 77 -3.09 6.31 -2.89
N GLU A 78 -2.56 5.72 -3.96
CA GLU A 78 -2.43 4.27 -4.04
C GLU A 78 -1.42 3.75 -2.98
N PRO A 79 -1.62 2.54 -2.43
CA PRO A 79 -0.84 2.03 -1.30
C PRO A 79 0.69 2.15 -1.44
N ASP A 80 1.22 1.80 -2.63
CA ASP A 80 2.65 1.79 -2.94
C ASP A 80 3.10 2.98 -3.79
N GLN A 81 2.21 3.97 -4.02
CA GLN A 81 2.56 5.18 -4.74
C GLN A 81 3.57 6.01 -3.92
N PRO A 82 4.76 6.34 -4.49
CA PRO A 82 5.66 7.29 -3.86
C PRO A 82 5.01 8.66 -3.75
N VAL A 83 5.06 9.26 -2.56
CA VAL A 83 4.48 10.57 -2.28
C VAL A 83 5.55 11.65 -2.45
N ASP A 84 5.31 12.60 -3.36
CA ASP A 84 6.17 13.79 -3.48
C ASP A 84 5.83 14.79 -2.36
N LEU A 85 6.52 14.67 -1.24
CA LEU A 85 6.39 15.58 -0.09
C LEU A 85 6.77 17.05 -0.41
N ARG A 86 7.28 17.34 -1.61
CA ARG A 86 7.59 18.70 -2.06
C ARG A 86 6.54 19.26 -3.01
N GLU A 87 5.46 18.54 -3.29
CA GLU A 87 4.36 19.07 -4.09
C GLU A 87 3.81 20.33 -3.41
N PRO A 88 3.76 21.48 -4.12
CA PRO A 88 3.29 22.71 -3.51
C PRO A 88 1.86 22.60 -3.00
N GLY A 89 1.64 23.11 -1.78
CA GLY A 89 0.31 23.24 -1.19
C GLY A 89 -0.18 22.00 -0.44
N ILE A 90 0.64 20.96 -0.22
CA ILE A 90 0.29 19.87 0.70
C ILE A 90 0.10 20.43 2.11
N GLU A 91 -1.10 20.34 2.66
CA GLU A 91 -1.37 20.79 4.03
C GLU A 91 -1.21 19.63 5.02
N HIS A 92 -1.84 18.50 4.73
CA HIS A 92 -1.87 17.33 5.61
C HIS A 92 -2.37 16.09 4.87
N PHE A 93 -2.28 14.94 5.53
CA PHE A 93 -2.86 13.69 5.11
C PHE A 93 -4.01 13.30 6.04
N ILE A 94 -4.97 12.54 5.52
CA ILE A 94 -6.11 12.03 6.28
C ILE A 94 -6.23 10.53 6.06
N SER A 95 -6.45 9.79 7.13
CA SER A 95 -6.79 8.37 7.06
C SER A 95 -8.30 8.19 6.83
N VAL A 96 -8.65 7.36 5.85
CA VAL A 96 -10.06 7.07 5.53
C VAL A 96 -10.28 5.57 5.62
N PRO A 97 -11.24 5.09 6.45
CA PRO A 97 -11.53 3.67 6.54
C PRO A 97 -11.88 3.06 5.18
N THR A 98 -11.28 1.91 4.86
CA THR A 98 -11.51 1.16 3.62
C THR A 98 -11.91 -0.28 3.89
N LYS A 99 -12.55 -0.90 2.90
CA LYS A 99 -12.85 -2.35 2.89
C LYS A 99 -11.98 -3.11 1.89
N ALA A 100 -11.16 -2.39 1.11
CA ALA A 100 -10.28 -2.97 0.12
C ALA A 100 -9.15 -3.75 0.81
N ILE A 101 -8.89 -4.96 0.32
CA ILE A 101 -7.83 -5.84 0.79
C ILE A 101 -6.92 -6.13 -0.41
N SER A 102 -5.66 -5.74 -0.30
CA SER A 102 -4.65 -6.07 -1.29
C SER A 102 -4.02 -7.44 -1.02
N ILE A 103 -4.12 -8.36 -1.99
CA ILE A 103 -3.47 -9.68 -1.96
C ILE A 103 -2.57 -9.85 -3.17
N ILE A 104 -1.64 -10.80 -3.10
CA ILE A 104 -0.73 -11.09 -4.21
C ILE A 104 -1.10 -12.46 -4.77
N VAL A 105 -1.51 -12.54 -6.04
CA VAL A 105 -1.88 -13.77 -6.73
C VAL A 105 -0.90 -14.01 -7.88
N ASN A 106 -0.15 -15.12 -7.85
CA ASN A 106 0.87 -15.44 -8.86
C ASN A 106 1.86 -14.29 -9.14
N GLY A 107 2.26 -13.59 -8.08
CA GLY A 107 3.20 -12.46 -8.16
C GLY A 107 2.59 -11.13 -8.62
N ARG A 108 1.28 -11.05 -8.82
CA ARG A 108 0.57 -9.81 -9.18
C ARG A 108 -0.33 -9.37 -8.04
N GLU A 109 -0.27 -8.09 -7.70
CA GLU A 109 -1.18 -7.51 -6.72
C GLU A 109 -2.63 -7.47 -7.25
N LYS A 110 -3.58 -7.73 -6.36
CA LYS A 110 -5.02 -7.77 -6.62
C LYS A 110 -5.74 -7.14 -5.43
N THR A 111 -6.59 -6.17 -5.73
CA THR A 111 -7.46 -5.53 -4.74
C THR A 111 -8.83 -6.18 -4.78
N VAL A 112 -9.33 -6.60 -3.61
CA VAL A 112 -10.66 -7.21 -3.45
C VAL A 112 -11.39 -6.59 -2.27
N GLU A 113 -12.71 -6.59 -2.26
CA GLU A 113 -13.50 -6.04 -1.14
C GLU A 113 -14.00 -7.14 -0.19
N GLU A 114 -13.97 -8.41 -0.61
CA GLU A 114 -14.42 -9.52 0.22
C GLU A 114 -13.37 -9.96 1.25
N LYS A 115 -13.81 -10.15 2.51
CA LYS A 115 -12.94 -10.68 3.59
C LYS A 115 -12.62 -12.18 3.47
N LYS A 116 -13.26 -12.88 2.53
CA LYS A 116 -13.04 -14.32 2.29
C LYS A 116 -13.08 -14.63 0.80
N LEU A 117 -12.04 -15.26 0.30
CA LEU A 117 -12.00 -15.76 -1.08
C LEU A 117 -12.20 -17.27 -1.11
N SER A 118 -12.93 -17.73 -2.12
CA SER A 118 -13.07 -19.14 -2.44
C SER A 118 -11.94 -19.61 -3.36
N PHE A 119 -11.81 -20.93 -3.47
CA PHE A 119 -10.92 -21.58 -4.45
C PHE A 119 -11.17 -21.06 -5.88
N THR A 120 -12.43 -20.92 -6.29
CA THR A 120 -12.82 -20.43 -7.61
C THR A 120 -12.46 -18.96 -7.82
N ASP A 121 -12.66 -18.11 -6.81
CA ASP A 121 -12.32 -16.68 -6.90
C ASP A 121 -10.83 -16.49 -7.18
N LEU A 122 -9.97 -17.27 -6.52
CA LEU A 122 -8.52 -17.21 -6.70
C LEU A 122 -8.07 -17.67 -8.10
N ILE A 123 -8.76 -18.66 -8.70
CA ILE A 123 -8.51 -19.06 -10.09
C ILE A 123 -8.84 -17.91 -11.04
N ASN A 124 -9.99 -17.26 -10.87
CA ASN A 124 -10.41 -16.13 -11.70
C ASN A 124 -9.50 -14.90 -11.53
N LEU A 125 -8.92 -14.71 -10.34
CA LEU A 125 -7.91 -13.67 -10.11
C LEU A 125 -6.56 -14.01 -10.75
N ALA A 126 -6.20 -15.30 -10.82
CA ALA A 126 -4.94 -15.78 -11.36
C ALA A 126 -4.90 -15.85 -12.89
N PHE A 127 -6.01 -16.23 -13.53
CA PHE A 127 -6.09 -16.44 -14.97
C PHE A 127 -7.28 -15.71 -15.58
N GLU A 128 -7.03 -14.90 -16.60
CA GLU A 128 -8.09 -14.24 -17.40
C GLU A 128 -8.91 -15.28 -18.18
N ASN A 129 -8.24 -16.29 -18.72
CA ASN A 129 -8.84 -17.45 -19.39
C ASN A 129 -8.31 -18.72 -18.71
N PRO A 130 -8.99 -19.22 -17.65
CA PRO A 130 -8.55 -20.42 -16.95
C PRO A 130 -8.50 -21.64 -17.90
N PRO A 131 -7.47 -22.49 -17.83
CA PRO A 131 -7.44 -23.72 -18.60
C PRO A 131 -8.60 -24.62 -18.19
N THR A 132 -9.28 -25.19 -19.17
CA THR A 132 -10.41 -26.10 -18.97
C THR A 132 -10.10 -27.46 -19.60
N GLY A 133 -10.64 -28.52 -19.02
CA GLY A 133 -10.44 -29.90 -19.48
C GLY A 133 -10.72 -30.91 -18.36
N GLU A 134 -11.08 -32.13 -18.73
CA GLU A 134 -11.44 -33.20 -17.78
C GLU A 134 -10.28 -33.60 -16.85
N PHE A 135 -9.04 -33.40 -17.30
CA PHE A 135 -7.82 -33.74 -16.56
C PHE A 135 -7.13 -32.53 -15.91
N ILE A 136 -7.66 -31.31 -16.07
CA ILE A 136 -7.08 -30.12 -15.47
C ILE A 136 -7.46 -30.06 -13.99
N CYS A 137 -6.45 -30.04 -13.13
CA CYS A 137 -6.57 -29.86 -11.69
C CYS A 137 -5.85 -28.58 -11.27
N PHE A 138 -6.45 -27.82 -10.36
CA PHE A 138 -5.82 -26.64 -9.76
C PHE A 138 -5.28 -26.97 -8.37
N THR A 139 -4.11 -26.43 -8.05
CA THR A 139 -3.55 -26.42 -6.70
C THR A 139 -3.34 -24.97 -6.29
N ILE A 140 -3.82 -24.62 -5.11
CA ILE A 140 -3.65 -23.29 -4.54
C ILE A 140 -2.93 -23.41 -3.21
N THR A 141 -1.81 -22.71 -3.09
CA THR A 141 -1.12 -22.52 -1.81
C THR A 141 -1.20 -21.07 -1.40
N TYR A 142 -1.20 -20.81 -0.09
CA TYR A 142 -1.12 -19.48 0.44
C TYR A 142 -0.10 -19.36 1.56
N ARG A 143 0.43 -18.16 1.73
CA ARG A 143 1.29 -17.75 2.84
C ARG A 143 0.96 -16.32 3.26
N ASN A 144 1.56 -15.85 4.36
CA ASN A 144 1.25 -14.56 4.97
C ASN A 144 -0.24 -14.42 5.31
N GLY A 145 -0.87 -15.49 5.75
CA GLY A 145 -2.25 -15.50 6.26
C GLY A 145 -2.37 -14.93 7.68
N PRO A 146 -3.58 -14.89 8.25
CA PRO A 146 -3.80 -14.49 9.64
C PRO A 146 -3.03 -15.37 10.63
N LYS A 147 -2.72 -14.87 11.85
CA LYS A 147 -1.94 -15.60 12.86
C LYS A 147 -2.42 -17.03 13.13
N LYS A 148 -3.73 -17.27 13.03
CA LYS A 148 -4.34 -18.60 13.23
C LYS A 148 -3.98 -19.58 12.10
N ASN A 149 -3.88 -19.09 10.86
CA ASN A 149 -3.63 -19.86 9.65
C ASN A 149 -2.63 -19.09 8.76
N PRO A 150 -1.33 -19.07 9.10
CA PRO A 150 -0.33 -18.25 8.40
C PRO A 150 -0.01 -18.77 6.99
N GLU A 151 -0.16 -20.06 6.75
CA GLU A 151 0.08 -20.71 5.46
C GLU A 151 -0.78 -21.97 5.32
N GLY A 152 -0.93 -22.46 4.09
CA GLY A 152 -1.66 -23.68 3.81
C GLY A 152 -1.95 -23.90 2.33
N THR A 153 -2.77 -24.92 2.08
CA THR A 153 -3.26 -25.29 0.74
C THR A 153 -4.77 -25.19 0.72
N MET A 154 -5.34 -24.81 -0.42
CA MET A 154 -6.79 -24.84 -0.67
C MET A 154 -7.09 -25.87 -1.74
N VAL A 155 -8.17 -26.62 -1.54
CA VAL A 155 -8.77 -27.52 -2.53
C VAL A 155 -10.12 -26.99 -3.00
N GLU A 156 -10.70 -27.62 -4.02
CA GLU A 156 -12.00 -27.23 -4.54
C GLU A 156 -13.08 -27.24 -3.44
N GLY A 157 -13.84 -26.14 -3.35
CA GLY A 157 -14.85 -25.91 -2.31
C GLY A 157 -14.35 -25.12 -1.09
N ASP A 158 -13.04 -24.98 -0.90
CA ASP A 158 -12.49 -24.24 0.24
C ASP A 158 -12.73 -22.73 0.16
N ARG A 159 -12.76 -22.11 1.34
CA ARG A 159 -12.76 -20.66 1.52
C ARG A 159 -11.76 -20.25 2.58
N VAL A 160 -10.97 -19.22 2.31
CA VAL A 160 -9.98 -18.68 3.24
C VAL A 160 -10.31 -17.25 3.61
N LYS A 161 -10.07 -16.89 4.87
CA LYS A 161 -10.18 -15.51 5.33
C LYS A 161 -8.89 -14.78 4.94
N ILE A 162 -9.02 -13.69 4.20
CA ILE A 162 -7.87 -12.95 3.68
C ILE A 162 -7.50 -11.78 4.60
N LYS A 163 -6.25 -11.34 4.49
CA LYS A 163 -5.72 -10.09 5.03
C LYS A 163 -4.76 -9.49 4.00
N CYS A 164 -4.38 -8.22 4.14
CA CYS A 164 -3.48 -7.64 3.14
C CYS A 164 -2.09 -8.27 3.17
N GLY A 165 -1.45 -8.27 2.00
CA GLY A 165 -0.15 -8.88 1.78
C GLY A 165 -0.16 -10.41 1.82
N MET A 166 -1.35 -11.03 1.92
CA MET A 166 -1.49 -12.47 1.79
C MET A 166 -1.14 -12.88 0.35
N VAL A 167 -0.32 -13.92 0.23
CA VAL A 167 0.19 -14.37 -1.07
C VAL A 167 -0.41 -15.70 -1.43
N PHE A 168 -0.92 -15.81 -2.65
CA PHE A 168 -1.50 -17.00 -3.24
C PHE A 168 -0.69 -17.41 -4.48
N ASN A 169 -0.36 -18.70 -4.55
CA ASN A 169 0.16 -19.31 -5.77
C ASN A 169 -0.87 -20.31 -6.28
N VAL A 170 -1.33 -20.09 -7.50
CA VAL A 170 -2.35 -20.87 -8.19
C VAL A 170 -1.69 -21.54 -9.39
N THR A 171 -1.70 -22.87 -9.40
CA THR A 171 -1.09 -23.69 -10.46
C THR A 171 -2.14 -24.59 -11.08
N ALA A 172 -2.20 -24.63 -12.41
CA ALA A 172 -2.96 -25.63 -13.16
C ALA A 172 -2.03 -26.81 -13.51
N THR A 173 -2.51 -28.03 -13.40
CA THR A 173 -1.78 -29.26 -13.72
C THR A 173 -2.67 -30.19 -14.49
N ASP A 174 -2.10 -30.88 -15.48
CA ASP A 174 -2.77 -31.93 -16.24
C ASP A 174 -2.48 -33.29 -15.60
N LYS A 175 -3.51 -34.06 -15.26
CA LYS A 175 -3.36 -35.44 -14.78
C LYS A 175 -3.17 -36.35 -16.00
N SER A 176 -1.90 -36.69 -16.27
CA SER A 176 -1.50 -37.68 -17.29
C SER A 176 -1.93 -39.10 -16.92
#